data_AF-A0A3C1DQH6-F1
#
_entry.id   AF-A0A3C1DQH6-F1
#
_cell.length_a   1.000
_cell.length_b   1.000
_cell.length_c   1.000
_cell.angle_alpha   90.00
_cell.angle_beta   90.00
_cell.angle_gamma   90.00
#
_symmetry.space_group_name_H-M   'P 1'
#
loop_
_entity.id
_entity.type
_entity.pdbx_description
1 polymer ?
#
loop_
_entity_poly.entity_id
_entity_poly.type
_entity_poly.pdbx_seq_one_letter_code
_entity_poly.pdbx_strand_id
1 'polypeptide(L)'
;MSDDAPTGYPADAPPMTMRQARMLDLRTYICALFAIFGVTVTIEGFTVDSQELAKAAGVNINLYAGLAMLGLSVVMGVWAVVVPPSLPDPAADAAVSEVG
;
A
#
# COMPACT_ATOMS: atom_id res chain seq x y z
N MET A 1 -18.21 11.50 -40.22
CA MET A 1 -16.99 10.82 -39.76
C MET A 1 -16.77 11.34 -38.35
N SER A 2 -17.29 10.64 -37.34
CA SER A 2 -17.11 11.01 -35.94
C SER A 2 -15.75 10.49 -35.52
N ASP A 3 -14.78 11.38 -35.33
CA ASP A 3 -13.52 11.07 -34.64
C ASP A 3 -13.83 10.95 -33.15
N ASP A 4 -14.36 9.80 -32.74
CA ASP A 4 -14.32 9.30 -31.35
C ASP A 4 -12.94 8.63 -31.13
N ALA A 5 -11.86 9.37 -31.36
CA ALA A 5 -10.59 8.97 -30.81
C ALA A 5 -10.72 9.10 -29.29
N PRO A 6 -10.48 8.04 -28.49
CA PRO A 6 -10.43 8.20 -27.05
C PRO A 6 -9.44 9.34 -26.79
N THR A 7 -9.88 10.41 -26.14
CA THR A 7 -9.03 11.54 -25.77
C THR A 7 -8.01 11.03 -24.77
N GLY A 8 -6.99 10.38 -25.32
CA GLY A 8 -5.85 9.86 -24.62
C GLY A 8 -5.15 11.00 -23.92
N TYR A 9 -4.53 10.65 -22.81
CA TYR A 9 -3.69 11.50 -21.99
C TYR A 9 -2.88 12.51 -22.84
N PRO A 10 -2.85 13.81 -22.47
CA PRO A 10 -2.18 14.83 -23.27
C PRO A 10 -0.73 14.42 -23.55
N ALA A 11 -0.34 14.45 -24.83
CA ALA A 11 0.97 13.98 -25.30
C ALA A 11 2.14 14.74 -24.67
N ASP A 12 1.87 15.91 -24.08
CA ASP A 12 2.79 16.82 -23.41
C ASP A 12 2.59 16.90 -21.89
N ALA A 13 1.79 16.00 -21.30
CA ALA A 13 1.69 15.96 -19.84
C ALA A 13 3.09 15.78 -19.26
N PRO A 14 3.48 16.60 -18.27
CA PRO A 14 4.80 16.47 -17.66
C PRO A 14 4.91 15.05 -17.12
N PRO A 15 5.98 14.31 -17.45
CA PRO A 15 6.16 12.96 -16.92
C PRO A 15 6.08 13.05 -15.39
N MET A 16 5.33 12.13 -14.75
CA MET A 16 5.29 12.10 -13.29
C MET A 16 6.73 12.13 -12.79
N THR A 17 7.05 13.10 -11.93
CA THR A 17 8.41 13.24 -11.43
C THR A 17 8.80 11.92 -10.76
N MET A 18 10.05 11.47 -10.92
CA MET A 18 10.56 10.25 -10.27
C MET A 18 10.25 10.19 -8.77
N ARG A 19 10.13 11.37 -8.13
CA ARG A 19 9.70 11.53 -6.74
C ARG A 19 8.24 11.14 -6.50
N GLN A 20 7.32 11.47 -7.39
CA GLN A 20 5.90 11.09 -7.29
C GLN A 20 5.71 9.59 -7.46
N ALA A 21 6.43 8.94 -8.38
CA ALA A 21 6.42 7.48 -8.53
C ALA A 21 6.88 6.75 -7.25
N ARG A 22 7.89 7.31 -6.55
CA ARG A 22 8.33 6.80 -5.23
C ARG A 22 7.29 6.96 -4.13
N MET A 23 6.46 8.01 -4.20
CA MET A 23 5.44 8.28 -3.19
C MET A 23 4.17 7.43 -3.37
N LEU A 24 3.96 6.86 -4.55
CA LEU A 24 2.81 6.00 -4.90
C LEU A 24 3.16 4.52 -4.89
N ASP A 25 4.17 4.12 -4.13
CA ASP A 25 4.51 2.72 -3.98
C ASP A 25 3.51 1.98 -3.08
N LEU A 26 2.76 1.07 -3.72
CA LEU A 26 1.69 0.31 -3.09
C LEU A 26 2.17 -0.45 -1.84
N ARG A 27 3.39 -0.98 -1.83
CA ARG A 27 3.88 -1.76 -0.68
C ARG A 27 4.06 -0.91 0.56
N THR A 28 4.53 0.33 0.39
CA THR A 28 4.72 1.30 1.47
C THR A 28 3.36 1.79 1.96
N TYR A 29 2.43 2.04 1.04
CA TYR A 29 1.07 2.46 1.38
C TYR A 29 0.32 1.37 2.18
N ILE A 30 0.31 0.13 1.69
CA ILE A 30 -0.30 -1.01 2.38
C ILE A 30 0.36 -1.23 3.75
N CYS A 31 1.68 -1.18 3.83
CA CYS A 31 2.42 -1.34 5.09
C CYS A 31 2.02 -0.28 6.13
N ALA A 32 1.91 0.98 5.72
CA ALA A 32 1.50 2.09 6.58
C ALA A 32 0.07 1.94 7.06
N LEU A 33 -0.85 1.53 6.17
CA LEU A 33 -2.24 1.26 6.55
C LEU A 33 -2.34 0.14 7.57
N PHE A 34 -1.65 -0.99 7.36
CA PHE A 34 -1.61 -2.08 8.34
C PHE A 34 -0.99 -1.66 9.68
N ALA A 35 0.03 -0.79 9.68
CA ALA A 35 0.58 -0.26 10.91
C ALA A 35 -0.45 0.56 11.68
N ILE A 36 -1.09 1.53 11.02
CA ILE A 36 -2.07 2.43 11.65
C ILE A 36 -3.26 1.63 12.18
N PHE A 37 -3.91 0.83 11.33
CA PHE A 37 -5.07 0.03 11.74
C PHE A 37 -4.69 -1.07 12.73
N GLY A 38 -3.52 -1.68 12.58
CA GLY A 38 -3.00 -2.66 13.53
C GLY A 38 -2.84 -2.07 14.93
N VAL A 39 -2.29 -0.86 15.04
CA VAL A 39 -2.18 -0.15 16.34
C VAL A 39 -3.57 0.13 16.91
N THR A 40 -4.50 0.71 16.14
CA THR A 40 -5.84 1.04 16.66
C THR A 40 -6.58 -0.21 17.13
N VAL A 41 -6.55 -1.29 16.33
CA VAL A 41 -7.22 -2.55 16.67
C VAL A 41 -6.55 -3.23 17.87
N THR A 42 -5.23 -3.14 18.00
CA THR A 42 -4.51 -3.67 19.18
C THR A 42 -4.89 -2.91 20.45
N ILE A 43 -5.03 -1.58 20.39
CA ILE A 43 -5.48 -0.75 21.51
C ILE A 43 -6.90 -1.14 21.92
N GLU A 44 -7.82 -1.25 20.97
CA GLU A 44 -9.20 -1.73 21.19
C GLU A 44 -9.21 -3.14 21.82
N GLY A 45 -8.28 -4.00 21.40
CA GLY A 45 -8.06 -5.29 22.03
C GLY A 45 -7.74 -5.16 23.52
N PHE A 46 -6.84 -4.26 23.92
CA PHE A 46 -6.52 -4.09 25.35
C PHE A 46 -7.65 -3.49 26.19
N THR A 47 -8.58 -2.74 25.58
CA THR A 47 -9.68 -2.08 26.27
C THR A 47 -10.98 -2.89 26.30
N VAL A 48 -10.96 -4.17 25.87
CA VAL A 48 -12.17 -4.97 25.73
C VAL A 48 -12.84 -5.23 27.09
N ASP A 49 -14.16 -5.04 27.16
CA ASP A 49 -14.95 -5.36 28.35
C ASP A 49 -15.29 -6.86 28.44
N SER A 50 -15.49 -7.35 29.66
CA SER A 50 -15.94 -8.71 29.96
C SER A 50 -17.21 -9.13 29.21
N GLN A 51 -18.12 -8.19 28.94
CA GLN A 51 -19.35 -8.45 28.19
C GLN A 51 -19.12 -8.67 26.69
N GLU A 52 -18.06 -8.08 26.13
CA GLU A 52 -17.65 -8.30 24.74
C GLU A 52 -16.82 -9.58 24.57
N LEU A 53 -15.95 -9.89 25.54
CA LEU A 53 -15.26 -11.18 25.62
C LEU A 53 -16.23 -12.36 25.60
N ALA A 54 -17.36 -12.25 26.32
CA ALA A 54 -18.38 -13.30 26.34
C ALA A 54 -19.01 -13.55 24.96
N LYS A 55 -19.14 -12.52 24.10
CA LYS A 55 -19.66 -12.64 22.73
C LYS A 55 -18.66 -13.30 21.78
N ALA A 56 -17.36 -13.14 22.05
CA ALA A 56 -16.27 -13.69 21.26
C ALA A 56 -15.74 -15.03 21.79
N ALA A 57 -16.58 -15.82 22.48
CA ALA A 57 -16.20 -17.11 23.08
C ALA A 57 -14.99 -17.03 24.03
N GLY A 58 -14.80 -15.88 24.70
CA GLY A 58 -13.69 -15.62 25.62
C GLY A 58 -12.36 -15.26 24.93
N VAL A 59 -12.34 -15.11 23.61
CA VAL A 59 -11.13 -14.79 22.84
C VAL A 59 -11.16 -13.33 22.37
N ASN A 60 -10.06 -12.63 22.60
CA ASN A 60 -9.92 -11.25 22.16
C ASN A 60 -9.53 -11.17 20.67
N ILE A 61 -10.53 -11.20 19.79
CA ILE A 61 -10.30 -11.22 18.35
C ILE A 61 -9.54 -9.98 17.85
N ASN A 62 -9.81 -8.80 18.44
CA ASN A 62 -9.13 -7.56 18.09
C ASN A 62 -7.65 -7.65 18.41
N LEU A 63 -7.27 -8.18 19.58
CA LEU A 63 -5.87 -8.29 19.95
C LEU A 63 -5.08 -9.20 18.98
N TYR A 64 -5.63 -10.37 18.63
CA TYR A 64 -4.98 -11.28 17.69
C TYR A 64 -4.90 -10.69 16.27
N ALA A 65 -5.99 -10.06 15.80
CA ALA A 65 -6.03 -9.43 14.49
C ALA A 65 -5.04 -8.25 14.40
N GLY A 66 -5.04 -7.37 15.40
CA GLY A 66 -4.14 -6.22 15.49
C GLY A 66 -2.68 -6.65 15.52
N LEU A 67 -2.34 -7.66 16.33
CA LEU A 67 -0.97 -8.17 16.41
C LEU A 67 -0.51 -8.82 15.09
N ALA A 68 -1.40 -9.54 14.40
CA ALA A 68 -1.10 -10.08 13.08
C ALA A 68 -0.84 -8.99 12.03
N MET A 69 -1.65 -7.92 12.04
CA MET A 69 -1.45 -6.74 11.17
C MET A 69 -0.12 -6.05 11.44
N LEU A 70 0.25 -5.88 12.71
CA LEU A 70 1.55 -5.30 13.09
C LEU A 70 2.73 -6.19 12.67
N GLY A 71 2.63 -7.50 12.89
CA GLY A 71 3.65 -8.45 12.45
C GLY A 71 3.86 -8.39 10.93
N LEU A 72 2.77 -8.40 10.15
CA LEU A 72 2.83 -8.27 8.69
C LEU A 72 3.46 -6.94 8.27
N SER A 73 3.06 -5.83 8.90
CA SER A 73 3.61 -4.50 8.64
C SER A 73 5.13 -4.46 8.87
N VAL A 74 5.62 -5.03 9.97
CA VAL A 74 7.06 -5.10 10.24
C VAL A 74 7.79 -5.90 9.17
N VAL A 75 7.28 -7.07 8.80
CA VAL A 75 7.89 -7.93 7.77
C VAL A 75 7.93 -7.20 6.42
N MET A 76 6.81 -6.61 6.00
CA MET A 76 6.73 -5.87 4.74
C MET A 76 7.60 -4.61 4.74
N GLY A 77 7.65 -3.88 5.85
CA GLY A 77 8.47 -2.69 6.00
C GLY A 77 9.95 -3.01 5.90
N VAL A 78 10.41 -4.06 6.60
CA VAL A 78 11.79 -4.55 6.47
C VAL A 78 12.08 -4.97 5.04
N TRP A 79 11.19 -5.73 4.40
CA TRP A 79 11.38 -6.17 3.03
C TRP A 79 11.44 -5.00 2.03
N ALA A 80 10.58 -3.98 2.19
CA ALA A 80 10.56 -2.79 1.34
C ALA A 80 11.86 -1.98 1.45
N VAL A 81 12.48 -1.95 2.63
CA VAL A 81 13.79 -1.31 2.86
C VAL A 81 14.92 -2.15 2.28
N VAL A 82 14.91 -3.47 2.50
CA VAL A 82 15.97 -4.39 2.04
C VAL A 82 15.98 -4.54 0.51
N VAL A 83 14.81 -4.55 -0.12
CA VAL A 83 14.66 -4.67 -1.56
C VAL A 83 13.89 -3.46 -2.06
N PRO A 84 14.54 -2.35 -2.45
CA PRO A 84 13.85 -1.17 -2.98
C PRO A 84 13.08 -1.46 -4.27
N PRO A 85 12.02 -0.70 -4.59
CA PRO A 85 11.19 -0.95 -5.76
C PRO A 85 11.91 -0.40 -7.01
N SER A 86 11.88 -1.15 -8.10
CA SER A 86 12.38 -0.68 -9.39
C SER A 86 11.50 0.47 -9.90
N LEU A 87 12.13 1.61 -10.19
CA LEU A 87 11.46 2.74 -10.81
C LEU A 87 11.48 2.58 -12.33
N PRO A 88 10.39 2.91 -13.04
CA PRO A 88 10.40 3.03 -14.50
C PRO A 88 11.51 4.01 -14.91
N ASP A 89 12.37 3.59 -15.84
CA ASP A 89 13.39 4.46 -16.43
C ASP A 89 12.80 5.08 -17.71
N PRO A 90 12.44 6.38 -17.70
CA PRO A 90 11.78 7.03 -18.83
C PRO A 90 12.66 7.05 -20.09
N ALA A 91 13.98 6.97 -19.98
CA ALA A 91 14.87 6.93 -21.13
C ALA A 91 14.92 5.53 -21.78
N ALA A 92 14.79 4.47 -20.97
CA ALA A 92 14.75 3.10 -21.46
C ALA A 92 13.40 2.76 -22.14
N ASP A 93 12.29 3.22 -21.55
CA ASP A 93 10.94 2.95 -22.07
C ASP A 93 10.64 3.69 -23.40
N ALA A 94 11.23 4.87 -23.59
CA ALA A 94 11.12 5.62 -24.85
C ALA A 94 11.89 4.94 -26.00
N ALA A 95 13.07 4.38 -25.73
CA ALA A 95 13.86 3.66 -26.73
C ALA A 95 13.22 2.33 -27.16
N VAL A 96 12.46 1.67 -26.27
CA VAL A 96 11.69 0.46 -26.61
C VAL A 96 10.49 0.78 -27.48
N SER A 97 9.87 1.96 -27.29
CA SER A 97 8.70 2.40 -28.07
C SER A 97 9.04 2.90 -29.48
N GLU A 98 10.27 3.36 -29.73
CA GLU A 98 10.75 3.77 -31.06
C GLU A 98 11.20 2.59 -31.95
N VAL A 99 11.42 1.40 -31.36
CA VAL A 99 11.97 0.23 -32.07
C VAL A 99 10.88 -0.79 -32.45
N GLY A 100 9.66 -0.67 -31.91
CA GLY A 100 8.50 -1.54 -32.22
C GLY A 100 7.54 -0.91 -33.21
#